data_AF-A0A944XE65-F1
#
_entry.id   AF-A0A944XE65-F1
#
_cell.length_a   1.000
_cell.length_b   1.000
_cell.length_c   1.000
_cell.angle_alpha   90.00
_cell.angle_beta   90.00
_cell.angle_gamma   90.00
#
_symmetry.space_group_name_H-M   'P 1'
#
loop_
_entity.id
_entity.type
_entity.pdbx_description
1 polymer ?
#
loop_
_entity_poly.entity_id
_entity_poly.type
_entity_poly.pdbx_seq_one_letter_code
_entity_poly.pdbx_strand_id
1 'polypeptide(L)'
;MKKNLYLVLVILLVFLLGFIGYMLIESVYLKHLISIGVMPKGSYTVGDWWQAFPLWIKTFIIFAGIADGYFLGQFWWRVVYIEKRHWRNRKKKS
;
A
#
# COMPACT_ATOMS: atom_id res chain seq x y z
N MET A 1 -1.61 -24.22 6.47
CA MET A 1 -0.31 -23.54 6.22
C MET A 1 -0.29 -22.70 4.94
N LYS A 2 -0.67 -23.22 3.76
CA LYS A 2 -0.61 -22.48 2.48
C LYS A 2 -1.40 -21.14 2.46
N LYS A 3 -2.53 -21.08 3.18
CA LYS A 3 -3.37 -19.86 3.31
C LYS A 3 -2.65 -18.72 4.03
N ASN A 4 -1.97 -19.02 5.14
CA ASN A 4 -1.30 -17.99 5.94
C ASN A 4 -0.10 -17.41 5.17
N LEU A 5 0.67 -18.26 4.47
CA LEU A 5 1.77 -17.80 3.63
C LEU A 5 1.29 -16.86 2.51
N TYR A 6 0.17 -17.20 1.86
CA TYR A 6 -0.43 -16.34 0.85
C TYR A 6 -0.88 -14.99 1.43
N LEU A 7 -1.54 -15.00 2.59
CA LEU A 7 -1.96 -13.76 3.25
C LEU A 7 -0.76 -12.88 3.63
N VAL A 8 0.30 -13.47 4.18
CA VAL A 8 1.53 -12.73 4.52
C VAL A 8 2.18 -12.14 3.26
N LEU A 9 2.26 -12.90 2.16
CA LEU A 9 2.79 -12.42 0.89
C LEU A 9 1.96 -11.26 0.31
N VAL A 10 0.63 -11.33 0.38
CA VAL A 10 -0.24 -10.26 -0.10
C VAL A 10 -0.11 -9.01 0.78
N ILE A 11 -0.07 -9.17 2.10
CA ILE A 11 0.16 -8.04 3.03
C ILE A 11 1.50 -7.38 2.72
N LEU A 12 2.56 -8.16 2.53
CA LEU A 12 3.89 -7.66 2.19
C LEU A 12 3.90 -6.94 0.84
N LEU A 13 3.17 -7.46 -0.16
CA LEU A 13 3.05 -6.85 -1.48
C LEU A 13 2.28 -5.52 -1.44
N VAL A 14 1.15 -5.47 -0.73
CA VAL A 14 0.36 -4.23 -0.56
C VAL A 14 1.14 -3.21 0.25
N PHE A 15 1.89 -3.63 1.26
CA PHE A 15 2.78 -2.76 2.02
C PHE A 15 3.86 -2.13 1.13
N LEU A 16 4.51 -2.92 0.28
CA LEU A 16 5.48 -2.42 -0.71
C LEU A 16 4.86 -1.43 -1.70
N LEU A 17 3.66 -1.73 -2.21
CA LEU A 17 2.91 -0.85 -3.10
C LEU A 17 2.52 0.47 -2.41
N GLY A 18 2.09 0.40 -1.15
CA GLY A 18 1.80 1.58 -0.34
C GLY A 18 3.02 2.47 -0.13
N PHE A 19 4.19 1.85 0.10
CA PHE A 19 5.46 2.58 0.23
C PHE A 19 5.86 3.30 -1.06
N ILE A 20 5.73 2.63 -2.22
CA ILE A 20 5.99 3.24 -3.53
C ILE A 20 5.01 4.39 -3.80
N GLY A 21 3.72 4.19 -3.52
CA GLY A 21 2.69 5.21 -3.69
C GLY A 21 2.95 6.44 -2.82
N TYR A 22 3.33 6.24 -1.56
CA TYR A 22 3.72 7.30 -0.65
C TYR A 22 4.89 8.13 -1.20
N MET A 23 5.96 7.46 -1.65
CA MET A 23 7.14 8.12 -2.23
C MET A 23 6.79 8.94 -3.48
N LEU A 24 5.90 8.44 -4.34
CA LEU A 24 5.43 9.17 -5.52
C LEU A 24 4.66 10.43 -5.14
N ILE A 25 3.70 10.32 -4.22
CA ILE A 25 2.90 11.46 -3.73
C ILE A 25 3.81 12.51 -3.09
N GLU A 26 4.75 12.09 -2.25
CA GLU A 26 5.73 12.97 -1.63
C GLU A 26 6.58 13.70 -2.66
N SER A 27 7.04 13.01 -3.72
CA SER A 27 7.84 13.63 -4.78
C SER A 27 7.07 14.68 -5.58
N VAL A 28 5.79 14.44 -5.86
CA VAL A 28 4.92 15.41 -6.56
C VAL A 28 4.62 16.61 -5.68
N TYR A 29 4.33 16.37 -4.40
CA TYR A 29 4.07 17.42 -3.43
C TYR A 29 5.29 18.32 -3.22
N LEU A 30 6.48 17.74 -3.09
CA LEU A 30 7.74 18.49 -2.99
C LEU A 30 8.00 19.33 -4.25
N LYS A 31 7.81 18.77 -5.44
CA LYS A 31 7.93 19.53 -6.70
C LYS A 31 6.97 20.70 -6.75
N HIS A 32 5.73 20.51 -6.31
CA HIS A 32 4.74 21.56 -6.24
C HIS A 32 5.13 22.67 -5.25
N LEU A 33 5.59 22.30 -4.04
CA LEU A 33 6.04 23.26 -3.02
C LEU A 33 7.25 24.10 -3.48
N ILE A 34 8.21 23.47 -4.15
CA ILE A 34 9.36 24.17 -4.73
C ILE A 34 8.91 25.14 -5.83
N SER A 35 7.93 24.74 -6.66
CA SER A 35 7.37 25.59 -7.72
C SER A 35 6.67 26.84 -7.21
N ILE A 36 6.09 26.81 -6.00
CA ILE A 36 5.45 27.97 -5.37
C ILE A 36 6.39 28.78 -4.49
N GLY A 37 7.68 28.42 -4.43
CA GLY A 37 8.70 29.12 -3.64
C GLY A 37 8.56 28.96 -2.13
N VAL A 38 7.74 28.01 -1.67
CA VAL A 38 7.53 27.75 -0.24
C VAL A 38 8.49 26.67 0.21
N MET A 39 9.36 27.00 1.17
CA MET A 39 10.24 26.01 1.78
C MET A 39 9.39 24.99 2.55
N PRO A 40 9.53 23.68 2.28
CA PRO A 40 8.75 22.68 2.99
C PRO A 40 9.10 22.73 4.47
N LYS A 41 8.12 23.04 5.34
CA LYS A 41 8.29 22.86 6.79
C LYS A 41 8.10 21.39 7.09
N GLY A 42 9.14 20.60 6.86
CA GLY A 42 9.16 19.19 7.23
C GLY A 42 9.04 19.03 8.74
N SER A 43 8.34 17.99 9.18
CA SER A 43 8.35 17.59 10.60
C SER A 43 9.55 16.69 10.86
N TYR A 44 10.38 17.04 11.83
CA TYR A 44 11.48 16.20 12.30
C TYR A 44 10.91 15.11 13.21
N THR A 45 11.10 13.85 12.82
CA THR A 45 10.81 12.70 13.69
C THR A 45 12.11 12.15 14.23
N VAL A 46 12.08 11.52 15.41
CA VAL A 46 13.24 10.90 16.07
C VAL A 46 14.00 10.01 15.06
N GLY A 47 15.22 10.44 14.68
CA GLY A 47 16.06 9.78 13.68
C GLY A 47 16.44 10.60 12.43
N ASP A 48 16.13 11.90 12.35
CA ASP A 48 16.60 12.84 11.30
C ASP A 48 16.30 12.49 9.83
N TRP A 49 15.22 11.75 9.59
CA TRP A 49 14.67 11.58 8.24
C TRP A 49 13.69 12.73 7.97
N TRP A 50 14.12 13.72 7.20
CA TRP A 50 13.28 14.86 6.82
C TRP A 50 12.06 14.36 6.03
N GLN A 51 10.87 14.63 6.54
CA GLN A 51 9.60 14.15 5.99
C GLN A 51 8.70 15.33 5.65
N ALA A 52 8.12 15.31 4.44
CA ALA A 52 7.27 16.40 3.97
C ALA A 52 5.88 16.40 4.64
N PHE A 53 5.42 15.24 5.12
CA PHE A 53 4.11 15.08 5.76
C PHE A 53 4.19 14.96 7.29
N PRO A 54 3.22 15.55 8.03
CA PRO A 54 3.12 15.38 9.47
C PRO A 54 2.90 13.92 9.87
N LEU A 55 3.38 13.57 11.07
CA LEU A 55 3.37 12.21 11.63
C LEU A 55 2.00 11.52 11.53
N TRP A 56 0.91 12.25 11.74
CA TRP A 56 -0.47 11.74 11.69
C TRP A 56 -0.83 11.11 10.33
N ILE A 57 -0.38 11.72 9.23
CA ILE A 57 -0.66 11.23 7.87
C ILE A 57 0.11 9.93 7.63
N LYS A 58 1.36 9.86 8.08
CA LYS A 58 2.15 8.63 8.00
C LYS A 58 1.51 7.50 8.80
N THR A 59 1.11 7.78 10.04
CA THR A 59 0.41 6.81 10.89
C THR A 59 -0.86 6.32 10.20
N PHE A 60 -1.66 7.23 9.64
CA PHE A 60 -2.86 6.87 8.89
C PHE A 60 -2.54 5.97 7.68
N ILE A 61 -1.51 6.28 6.89
CA ILE A 61 -1.11 5.49 5.73
C ILE A 61 -0.63 4.09 6.12
N ILE A 62 0.11 3.97 7.23
CA ILE A 62 0.55 2.67 7.75
C ILE A 62 -0.66 1.83 8.17
N PHE A 63 -1.57 2.40 8.96
CA PHE A 63 -2.77 1.68 9.41
C PHE A 63 -3.70 1.35 8.24
N ALA A 64 -3.88 2.26 7.29
CA ALA A 64 -4.66 2.04 6.08
C ALA A 64 -4.05 0.91 5.24
N GLY A 65 -2.74 0.93 4.99
CA GLY A 65 -2.05 -0.12 4.24
C GLY A 65 -2.16 -1.50 4.87
N ILE A 66 -2.13 -1.59 6.22
CA ILE A 66 -2.34 -2.85 6.94
C ILE A 66 -3.79 -3.32 6.80
N ALA A 67 -4.76 -2.43 7.01
CA ALA A 67 -6.18 -2.74 6.91
C ALA A 67 -6.53 -3.17 5.47
N ASP A 68 -6.18 -2.36 4.49
CA ASP A 68 -6.41 -2.62 3.08
C ASP A 68 -5.73 -3.91 2.64
N GLY A 69 -4.48 -4.15 3.06
CA GLY A 69 -3.77 -5.40 2.76
C GLY A 69 -4.47 -6.64 3.32
N TYR A 70 -5.03 -6.56 4.52
CA TYR A 70 -5.79 -7.65 5.12
C TYR A 70 -7.11 -7.92 4.38
N PHE A 71 -7.88 -6.85 4.07
CA PHE A 71 -9.14 -6.97 3.34
C PHE A 71 -8.93 -7.45 1.90
N LEU A 72 -7.95 -6.92 1.17
CA LEU A 72 -7.61 -7.37 -0.18
C LEU A 72 -7.15 -8.84 -0.16
N GLY A 73 -6.32 -9.23 0.81
CA GLY A 73 -5.86 -10.61 0.95
C GLY A 73 -7.01 -11.59 1.21
N GLN A 74 -7.96 -11.22 2.07
CA GLN A 74 -9.19 -11.99 2.32
C GLN A 74 -10.07 -12.07 1.07
N PHE A 75 -10.27 -10.94 0.37
CA PHE A 75 -11.10 -10.87 -0.83
C PHE A 75 -10.52 -11.74 -1.96
N TRP A 76 -9.24 -11.57 -2.28
CA TRP A 76 -8.56 -12.37 -3.30
C TRP A 76 -8.50 -13.85 -2.93
N TRP A 77 -8.32 -14.18 -1.65
CA TRP A 77 -8.39 -15.57 -1.20
C TRP A 77 -9.77 -16.19 -1.51
N ARG A 78 -10.85 -15.46 -1.23
CA ARG A 78 -12.22 -15.90 -1.53
C ARG A 78 -12.43 -16.08 -3.04
N VAL A 79 -12.01 -15.12 -3.85
CA VAL A 79 -12.14 -15.18 -5.32
C VAL A 79 -11.36 -16.35 -5.93
N VAL A 80 -10.11 -16.55 -5.49
CA VAL A 80 -9.23 -17.58 -6.05
C VAL A 80 -9.63 -18.98 -5.57
N TYR A 81 -9.83 -19.16 -4.26
CA TYR A 81 -9.96 -20.51 -3.67
C TYR A 81 -11.41 -20.96 -3.45
N ILE A 82 -12.34 -20.05 -3.16
CA ILE A 82 -13.74 -20.41 -2.89
C ILE A 82 -14.56 -20.40 -4.18
N GLU A 83 -14.52 -19.30 -4.93
CA GLU A 83 -15.24 -19.22 -6.21
C GLU A 83 -14.57 -20.04 -7.32
N LYS A 84 -13.33 -20.50 -7.11
CA LYS A 84 -12.51 -21.22 -8.11
C LYS A 84 -12.61 -20.54 -9.47
N ARG A 85 -12.68 -19.20 -9.51
CA ARG A 85 -12.75 -18.40 -10.73
C ARG A 85 -11.36 -18.34 -11.40
N HIS A 86 -10.68 -19.49 -11.44
CA HIS A 86 -9.51 -19.69 -12.26
C HIS A 86 -9.96 -19.58 -13.71
N TRP A 87 -9.30 -18.70 -14.47
CA TRP A 87 -9.51 -18.57 -15.91
C TRP A 87 -9.45 -19.91 -16.66
N ARG A 88 -8.74 -20.89 -16.09
CA ARG A 88 -8.58 -22.24 -16.63
C ARG A 88 -9.86 -23.08 -16.66
N ASN A 89 -10.84 -22.84 -15.79
CA ASN A 89 -12.10 -23.60 -15.79
C ASN A 89 -13.13 -23.09 -16.81
N ARG A 90 -12.92 -21.92 -17.43
CA ARG A 90 -13.78 -21.46 -18.53
C ARG A 90 -13.53 -22.19 -19.85
N LYS A 91 -12.40 -22.89 -20.00
CA LYS A 91 -12.07 -23.65 -21.24
C LYS A 91 -12.60 -25.09 -21.27
N LYS A 92 -13.26 -25.58 -20.22
CA LYS A 92 -13.73 -26.98 -20.14
C LYS A 92 -15.24 -27.16 -20.33
N LYS A 93 -15.94 -26.08 -20.71
CA LYS A 93 -17.40 -26.04 -20.90
C LYS A 93 -17.82 -25.51 -22.29
N SER A 94 -16.90 -25.52 -23.25
CA SER A 94 -17.22 -25.33 -24.67
C SER A 94 -16.77 -26.54 -25.46
#